data_AF-A0A7S4PVU8-F1
#
_entry.id   AF-A0A7S4PVU8-F1
#
_cell.length_a   1.000
_cell.length_b   1.000
_cell.length_c   1.000
_cell.angle_alpha   90.00
_cell.angle_beta   90.00
_cell.angle_gamma   90.00
#
_symmetry.space_group_name_H-M   'P 1'
#
loop_
_entity.id
_entity.type
_entity.pdbx_description
1 polymer ?
#
loop_
_entity_poly.entity_id
_entity_poly.type
_entity_poly.pdbx_seq_one_letter_code
_entity_poly.pdbx_strand_id
1 'polypeptide(L)'
;EGILRLLKRRGPFDLVLIWMGIGDVVRANQGGGVLEMHRVCHRKGARTVAISVAPSWHDATDLLNEDLKRVKSLDELHGFSRPETISATKAELNKSLRNMAEGSSVGSRANARGHCALYVDTAEIISCSNASRELWEIADFIHLTAEGYQQLGRGIGYRLRPLLARIAEEDRQAQ
;
A
#
# COMPACT_ATOMS: atom_id res chain seq x y z
N GLU A 1 15.85 9.41 8.91
CA GLU A 1 15.68 8.79 10.26
C GLU A 1 15.04 7.41 10.05
N GLY A 2 15.49 6.35 10.73
CA GLY A 2 14.96 5.00 10.54
C GLY A 2 13.74 4.69 11.43
N ILE A 3 12.87 3.77 10.99
CA ILE A 3 11.60 3.46 11.68
C ILE A 3 11.76 3.09 13.17
N LEU A 4 12.82 2.36 13.53
CA LEU A 4 13.10 2.02 14.92
C LEU A 4 13.28 3.25 15.82
N ARG A 5 13.93 4.31 15.31
CA ARG A 5 14.11 5.56 16.06
C ARG A 5 12.78 6.30 16.20
N LEU A 6 11.95 6.29 15.17
CA LEU A 6 10.63 6.93 15.17
C LEU A 6 9.69 6.26 16.17
N LEU A 7 9.58 4.92 16.15
CA LEU A 7 8.78 4.15 17.10
C LEU A 7 9.20 4.39 18.56
N LYS A 8 10.51 4.52 18.82
CA LYS A 8 11.03 4.79 20.17
C LYS A 8 10.73 6.22 20.65
N ARG A 9 10.82 7.21 19.76
CA ARG A 9 10.70 8.64 20.14
C ARG A 9 9.27 9.15 20.18
N ARG A 10 8.39 8.61 19.34
CA ARG A 10 7.04 9.13 19.14
C ARG A 10 5.93 8.13 19.51
N GLY A 11 6.30 6.90 19.88
CA GLY A 11 5.35 5.92 20.37
C GLY A 11 4.91 6.19 21.82
N PRO A 12 3.95 5.39 22.33
CA PRO A 12 3.37 4.20 21.68
C PRO A 12 2.45 4.55 20.50
N PHE A 13 2.34 3.64 19.54
CA PHE A 13 1.39 3.74 18.42
C PHE A 13 0.45 2.54 18.48
N ASP A 14 -0.85 2.78 18.44
CA ASP A 14 -1.86 1.71 18.45
C ASP A 14 -2.00 1.04 17.07
N LEU A 15 -1.72 1.81 16.02
CA LEU A 15 -1.84 1.40 14.63
C LEU A 15 -0.80 2.08 13.74
N VAL A 16 -0.20 1.31 12.83
CA VAL A 16 0.71 1.78 11.79
C VAL A 16 0.18 1.39 10.41
N LEU A 17 0.03 2.36 9.51
CA LEU A 17 -0.34 2.10 8.12
C LEU A 17 0.94 1.88 7.33
N ILE A 18 1.08 0.71 6.73
CA ILE A 18 2.18 0.37 5.82
C ILE A 18 1.65 0.50 4.40
N TRP A 19 2.06 1.57 3.73
CA TRP A 19 1.71 1.84 2.34
C TRP A 19 2.99 1.88 1.51
N MET A 20 3.13 0.95 0.57
CA MET A 20 4.16 1.06 -0.46
C MET A 20 3.66 1.88 -1.62
N GLY A 21 4.49 2.82 -2.05
CA GLY A 21 4.19 3.66 -3.19
C GLY A 21 4.57 2.97 -4.49
N ILE A 22 4.01 3.50 -5.57
CA ILE A 22 4.42 3.17 -6.94
C ILE A 22 5.92 3.44 -7.19
N GLY A 23 6.55 4.32 -6.40
CA GLY A 23 8.00 4.59 -6.45
C GLY A 23 8.90 3.38 -6.22
N ASP A 24 8.47 2.42 -5.39
CA ASP A 24 9.19 1.16 -5.20
C ASP A 24 9.02 0.23 -6.41
N VAL A 25 7.82 0.22 -6.98
CA VAL A 25 7.46 -0.62 -8.12
C VAL A 25 8.17 -0.17 -9.40
N VAL A 26 8.22 1.13 -9.70
CA VAL A 26 8.86 1.66 -10.92
C VAL A 26 10.37 1.37 -10.96
N ARG A 27 10.97 1.11 -9.79
CA ARG A 27 12.39 0.73 -9.63
C ARG A 27 12.59 -0.79 -9.47
N ALA A 28 11.57 -1.60 -9.73
CA ALA A 28 11.58 -3.06 -9.57
C ALA A 28 11.98 -3.53 -8.15
N ASN A 29 11.70 -2.73 -7.11
CA ASN A 29 11.94 -3.11 -5.73
C ASN A 29 10.83 -4.04 -5.25
N GLN A 30 11.20 -5.27 -4.87
CA GLN A 30 10.28 -6.32 -4.43
C GLN A 30 9.73 -6.11 -3.00
N GLY A 31 9.97 -4.95 -2.38
CA GLY A 31 9.38 -4.58 -1.10
C GLY A 31 9.89 -5.38 0.10
N GLY A 32 11.10 -5.94 0.04
CA GLY A 32 11.71 -6.67 1.17
C GLY A 32 11.75 -5.87 2.48
N GLY A 33 11.77 -4.53 2.40
CA GLY A 33 11.69 -3.64 3.56
C GLY A 33 10.35 -3.66 4.30
N VAL A 34 9.24 -4.04 3.66
CA VAL A 34 7.91 -4.02 4.29
C VAL A 34 7.73 -5.10 5.32
N LEU A 35 8.17 -6.32 5.03
CA LEU A 35 8.06 -7.42 5.99
C LEU A 35 8.89 -7.13 7.23
N GLU A 36 10.08 -6.52 7.07
CA GLU A 36 10.88 -6.11 8.22
C GLU A 36 10.24 -4.94 8.98
N MET A 37 9.67 -3.95 8.27
CA MET A 37 8.92 -2.86 8.89
C MET A 37 7.75 -3.37 9.72
N HIS A 38 6.96 -4.31 9.18
CA HIS A 38 5.88 -4.98 9.88
C HIS A 38 6.37 -5.66 11.17
N ARG A 39 7.43 -6.48 11.07
CA ARG A 39 8.04 -7.16 12.22
C ARG A 39 8.54 -6.17 13.27
N VAL A 40 9.16 -5.06 12.86
CA VAL A 40 9.64 -4.01 13.76
C VAL A 40 8.49 -3.35 14.53
N CYS A 41 7.41 -2.98 13.84
CA CYS A 41 6.21 -2.40 14.47
C CYS A 41 5.61 -3.37 15.49
N HIS A 42 5.49 -4.64 15.12
CA HIS A 42 4.96 -5.70 15.99
C HIS A 42 5.80 -5.94 17.23
N ARG A 43 7.15 -5.97 17.11
CA ARG A 43 8.06 -6.06 18.27
C ARG A 43 7.91 -4.87 19.23
N LYS A 44 7.31 -3.76 18.78
CA LYS A 44 7.00 -2.58 19.58
C LYS A 44 5.54 -2.52 20.05
N GLY A 45 4.77 -3.58 19.82
CA GLY A 45 3.36 -3.68 20.24
C GLY A 45 2.38 -2.97 19.32
N ALA A 46 2.84 -2.37 18.21
CA ALA A 46 1.99 -1.67 17.27
C ALA A 46 1.37 -2.64 16.26
N ARG A 47 0.05 -2.53 16.06
CA ARG A 47 -0.66 -3.24 14.98
C ARG A 47 -0.35 -2.58 13.65
N THR A 48 -0.41 -3.34 12.56
CA THR A 48 -0.18 -2.80 11.21
C THR A 48 -1.39 -2.99 10.31
N VAL A 49 -1.58 -2.07 9.36
CA VAL A 49 -2.48 -2.25 8.21
C VAL A 49 -1.63 -2.25 6.95
N ALA A 50 -1.83 -3.25 6.09
CA ALA A 50 -1.21 -3.31 4.77
C ALA A 50 -2.09 -2.57 3.77
N ILE A 51 -1.52 -1.60 3.05
CA ILE A 51 -2.20 -0.89 1.96
C ILE A 51 -1.49 -1.27 0.68
N SER A 52 -2.23 -1.86 -0.26
CA SER A 52 -1.67 -2.25 -1.55
C SER A 52 -1.22 -1.04 -2.36
N VAL A 53 -0.32 -1.28 -3.31
CA VAL A 53 -0.01 -0.29 -4.34
C VAL A 53 -1.24 -0.14 -5.23
N ALA A 54 -1.62 1.12 -5.47
CA ALA A 54 -2.73 1.46 -6.36
C ALA A 54 -2.54 0.89 -7.78
N PRO A 55 -3.63 0.62 -8.51
CA PRO A 55 -3.51 0.44 -9.95
C PRO A 55 -2.88 1.68 -10.59
N SER A 56 -2.43 1.58 -11.82
CA SER A 56 -1.84 2.69 -12.57
C SER A 56 -2.03 2.45 -14.05
N TRP A 57 -1.85 3.46 -14.88
CA TRP A 57 -2.02 3.27 -16.33
C TRP A 57 -0.98 2.34 -16.96
N HIS A 58 0.13 2.03 -16.25
CA HIS A 58 1.02 0.92 -16.60
C HIS A 58 0.33 -0.47 -16.58
N ASP A 59 -0.81 -0.65 -15.90
CA ASP A 59 -1.59 -1.89 -15.93
C ASP A 59 -2.59 -1.94 -17.08
N ALA A 60 -2.91 -0.78 -17.66
CA ALA A 60 -3.97 -0.61 -18.64
C ALA A 60 -3.39 -0.56 -20.06
N THR A 61 -2.48 -1.50 -20.37
CA THR A 61 -1.75 -1.56 -21.65
C THR A 61 -2.67 -1.65 -22.87
N ASP A 62 -3.88 -2.18 -22.70
CA ASP A 62 -4.83 -2.40 -23.79
C ASP A 62 -5.70 -1.16 -24.10
N LEU A 63 -5.76 -0.18 -23.18
CA LEU A 63 -6.69 0.96 -23.26
C LEU A 63 -6.09 2.23 -23.88
N LEU A 64 -4.78 2.26 -24.16
CA LEU A 64 -4.06 3.49 -24.51
C LEU A 64 -3.20 3.34 -25.77
N ASN A 65 -3.76 2.95 -26.92
CA ASN A 65 -2.94 2.74 -28.14
C ASN A 65 -2.22 4.00 -28.69
N GLU A 66 -2.72 5.21 -28.42
CA GLU A 66 -2.07 6.47 -28.83
C GLU A 66 -1.30 7.11 -27.67
N ASP A 67 -1.86 7.12 -26.46
CA ASP A 67 -1.24 7.69 -25.26
C ASP A 67 -0.06 6.85 -24.72
N LEU A 68 -0.07 5.51 -24.84
CA LEU A 68 1.09 4.67 -24.46
C LEU A 68 2.30 4.87 -25.36
N LYS A 69 2.14 5.34 -26.60
CA LYS A 69 3.30 5.71 -27.43
C LYS A 69 4.09 6.85 -26.77
N ARG A 70 3.43 7.75 -26.04
CA ARG A 70 4.07 8.77 -25.20
C ARG A 70 4.67 8.17 -23.92
N VAL A 71 3.98 7.25 -23.25
CA VAL A 71 4.49 6.56 -22.05
C VAL A 71 5.77 5.75 -22.34
N LYS A 72 5.81 5.03 -23.47
CA LYS A 72 7.02 4.29 -23.89
C LYS A 72 8.23 5.19 -24.11
N SER A 73 8.02 6.46 -24.47
CA SER A 73 9.10 7.47 -24.57
C SER A 73 9.51 8.07 -23.23
N LEU A 74 8.64 8.03 -22.21
CA LEU A 74 8.93 8.48 -20.84
C LEU A 74 9.77 7.45 -20.06
N ASP A 75 9.56 6.15 -20.31
CA ASP A 75 10.35 5.06 -19.69
C ASP A 75 11.86 5.18 -20.03
N GLU A 76 12.20 5.65 -21.24
CA GLU A 76 13.60 5.87 -21.66
C GLU A 76 14.23 7.12 -21.00
N LEU A 77 13.43 8.06 -20.50
CA LEU A 77 13.92 9.36 -20.04
C LEU A 77 14.28 9.42 -18.53
N HIS A 78 13.78 8.48 -17.71
CA HIS A 78 13.82 8.62 -16.23
C HIS A 78 14.30 7.40 -15.42
N GLY A 79 14.81 6.34 -16.07
CA GLY A 79 15.35 5.17 -15.37
C GLY A 79 14.28 4.31 -14.69
N PHE A 80 13.08 4.26 -15.28
CA PHE A 80 11.98 3.40 -14.85
C PHE A 80 12.09 2.02 -15.52
N SER A 81 11.55 1.01 -14.84
CA SER A 81 11.41 -0.34 -15.40
C SER A 81 10.37 -0.35 -16.51
N ARG A 82 10.45 -1.33 -17.42
CA ARG A 82 9.41 -1.51 -18.46
C ARG A 82 8.03 -1.73 -17.85
N PRO A 83 6.92 -1.38 -18.54
CA PRO A 83 5.57 -1.47 -17.98
C PRO A 83 5.19 -2.88 -17.52
N GLU A 84 5.63 -3.91 -18.24
CA GLU A 84 5.39 -5.32 -17.86
C GLU A 84 6.12 -5.68 -16.56
N THR A 85 7.32 -5.13 -16.36
CA THR A 85 8.11 -5.32 -15.13
C THR A 85 7.49 -4.57 -13.96
N ILE A 86 6.98 -3.36 -14.20
CA ILE A 86 6.23 -2.57 -13.20
C ILE A 86 4.99 -3.35 -12.76
N SER A 87 4.17 -3.80 -13.72
CA SER A 87 2.93 -4.53 -13.41
C SER A 87 3.22 -5.85 -12.66
N ALA A 88 4.22 -6.62 -13.10
CA ALA A 88 4.63 -7.85 -12.41
C ALA A 88 5.16 -7.60 -10.99
N THR A 89 6.03 -6.58 -10.81
CA THR A 89 6.56 -6.20 -9.49
C THR A 89 5.43 -5.77 -8.56
N LYS A 90 4.45 -5.01 -9.07
CA LYS A 90 3.29 -4.60 -8.31
C LYS A 90 2.43 -5.80 -7.88
N ALA A 91 2.17 -6.73 -8.79
CA ALA A 91 1.39 -7.92 -8.50
C ALA A 91 2.04 -8.76 -7.38
N GLU A 92 3.34 -9.01 -7.47
CA GLU A 92 4.09 -9.76 -6.43
C GLU A 92 4.13 -9.02 -5.09
N LEU A 93 4.26 -7.69 -5.12
CA LEU A 93 4.24 -6.88 -3.91
C LEU A 93 2.85 -6.88 -3.23
N ASN A 94 1.78 -6.66 -4.00
CA ASN A 94 0.42 -6.69 -3.48
C ASN A 94 0.05 -8.09 -2.94
N LYS A 95 0.50 -9.15 -3.60
CA LYS A 95 0.40 -10.52 -3.10
C LYS A 95 1.15 -10.72 -1.79
N SER A 96 2.36 -10.17 -1.65
CA SER A 96 3.14 -10.24 -0.40
C SER A 96 2.46 -9.50 0.75
N LEU A 97 1.91 -8.32 0.49
CA LEU A 97 1.11 -7.53 1.45
C LEU A 97 -0.16 -8.26 1.88
N ARG A 98 -0.84 -8.89 0.93
CA ARG A 98 -2.03 -9.70 1.18
C ARG A 98 -1.70 -10.92 2.03
N ASN A 99 -0.66 -11.68 1.67
CA ASN A 99 -0.19 -12.82 2.46
C ASN A 99 0.21 -12.42 3.89
N MET A 100 0.83 -11.26 4.06
CA MET A 100 1.16 -10.72 5.38
C MET A 100 -0.10 -10.47 6.25
N ALA A 101 -1.22 -10.11 5.64
CA ALA A 101 -2.51 -9.95 6.32
C ALA A 101 -3.26 -11.27 6.52
N GLU A 102 -3.20 -12.18 5.56
CA GLU A 102 -3.95 -13.45 5.57
C GLU A 102 -3.25 -14.55 6.40
N GLY A 103 -1.93 -14.50 6.61
CA GLY A 103 -1.22 -15.55 7.33
C GLY A 103 0.23 -15.25 7.72
N SER A 104 0.44 -14.84 8.97
CA SER A 104 1.66 -15.17 9.73
C SER A 104 1.29 -15.76 11.08
N SER A 105 0.89 -17.03 11.03
CA SER A 105 1.10 -18.01 12.10
C SER A 105 2.53 -18.54 12.02
N VAL A 106 3.52 -17.72 12.37
CA VAL A 106 4.87 -18.25 12.69
C VAL A 106 4.97 -18.37 14.21
N GLY A 107 4.69 -19.58 14.70
CA GLY A 107 4.96 -19.97 16.08
C GLY A 107 3.78 -19.79 17.02
N SER A 108 3.12 -20.91 17.31
CA SER A 108 2.28 -21.10 18.50
C SER A 108 3.03 -20.67 19.76
N ARG A 109 2.76 -19.46 20.24
CA ARG A 109 2.75 -19.12 21.66
C ARG A 109 1.60 -18.14 21.88
N ALA A 110 0.65 -18.61 22.66
CA ALA A 110 -0.67 -18.04 22.92
C ALA A 110 -0.67 -16.68 23.66
N ASN A 111 0.22 -15.73 23.29
CA ASN A 111 0.23 -14.35 23.79
C ASN A 111 0.88 -13.33 22.84
N ALA A 112 1.19 -13.67 21.58
CA ALA A 112 1.73 -12.71 20.62
C ALA A 112 0.61 -12.06 19.79
N ARG A 113 0.37 -10.74 19.97
CA ARG A 113 -0.51 -9.90 19.14
C ARG A 113 0.07 -9.68 17.72
N GLY A 114 0.29 -10.76 16.97
CA GLY A 114 1.05 -10.80 15.71
C GLY A 114 0.22 -10.83 14.43
N HIS A 115 -0.76 -9.93 14.27
CA HIS A 115 -1.56 -9.87 13.04
C HIS A 115 -1.47 -8.51 12.39
N CYS A 116 -1.14 -8.47 11.10
CA CYS A 116 -1.54 -7.36 10.27
C CYS A 116 -3.08 -7.30 10.32
N ALA A 117 -3.60 -6.22 10.88
CA ALA A 117 -4.99 -6.14 11.33
C ALA A 117 -5.98 -6.01 10.17
N LEU A 118 -5.50 -5.55 9.01
CA LEU A 118 -6.28 -5.37 7.79
C LEU A 118 -5.35 -5.31 6.58
N TYR A 119 -5.80 -5.88 5.46
CA TYR A 119 -5.30 -5.54 4.13
C TYR A 119 -6.32 -4.67 3.42
N VAL A 120 -5.88 -3.55 2.88
CA VAL A 120 -6.71 -2.63 2.10
C VAL A 120 -6.29 -2.75 0.64
N ASP A 121 -7.18 -3.35 -0.16
CA ASP A 121 -7.04 -3.38 -1.61
C ASP A 121 -7.46 -2.03 -2.20
N THR A 122 -6.48 -1.28 -2.67
CA THR A 122 -6.67 0.03 -3.30
C THR A 122 -7.40 -0.08 -4.64
N ALA A 123 -7.32 -1.21 -5.34
CA ALA A 123 -8.04 -1.39 -6.61
C ALA A 123 -9.57 -1.46 -6.41
N GLU A 124 -10.03 -1.82 -5.21
CA GLU A 124 -11.45 -1.75 -4.84
C GLU A 124 -11.93 -0.34 -4.42
N ILE A 125 -11.01 0.63 -4.33
CA ILE A 125 -11.32 2.02 -3.96
C ILE A 125 -11.23 2.92 -5.19
N ILE A 126 -10.18 2.72 -5.97
CA ILE A 126 -9.88 3.50 -7.15
C ILE A 126 -9.45 2.57 -8.26
N SER A 127 -10.21 2.58 -9.36
CA SER A 127 -9.87 1.84 -10.56
C SER A 127 -8.99 2.69 -11.46
N CYS A 128 -8.15 2.04 -12.26
CA CYS A 128 -7.49 2.67 -13.41
C CYS A 128 -8.26 2.29 -14.67
N SER A 129 -9.23 3.11 -15.05
CA SER A 129 -10.13 2.88 -16.18
C SER A 129 -10.52 4.19 -16.84
N ASN A 130 -11.10 4.14 -18.04
CA ASN A 130 -11.59 5.36 -18.71
C ASN A 130 -12.66 6.09 -17.89
N ALA A 131 -13.45 5.36 -17.08
CA ALA A 131 -14.49 5.92 -16.22
C ALA A 131 -13.94 6.63 -14.97
N SER A 132 -12.63 6.54 -14.72
CA SER A 132 -11.96 7.16 -13.58
C SER A 132 -10.79 8.04 -14.02
N ARG A 133 -10.70 8.38 -15.31
CA ARG A 133 -9.54 9.03 -15.93
C ARG A 133 -9.21 10.39 -15.31
N GLU A 134 -10.23 11.13 -14.88
CA GLU A 134 -10.12 12.42 -14.21
C GLU A 134 -9.49 12.35 -12.81
N LEU A 135 -9.37 11.15 -12.22
CA LEU A 135 -8.73 10.94 -10.94
C LEU A 135 -7.21 10.73 -11.05
N TRP A 136 -6.67 10.67 -12.27
CA TRP A 136 -5.26 10.39 -12.55
C TRP A 136 -4.58 11.55 -13.23
N GLU A 137 -3.32 11.80 -12.86
CA GLU A 137 -2.46 12.75 -13.56
C GLU A 137 -2.12 12.21 -14.95
N ILE A 138 -2.65 12.86 -15.99
CA ILE A 138 -2.40 12.46 -17.39
C ILE A 138 -0.94 12.71 -17.78
N ALA A 139 -0.24 13.58 -17.06
CA ALA A 139 1.15 13.93 -17.34
C ALA A 139 2.13 12.77 -17.06
N ASP A 140 1.88 11.99 -16.00
CA ASP A 140 2.81 10.94 -15.56
C ASP A 140 2.20 9.54 -15.48
N PHE A 141 0.88 9.40 -15.67
CA PHE A 141 0.19 8.11 -15.75
C PHE A 141 0.29 7.25 -14.48
N ILE A 142 0.80 7.84 -13.39
CA ILE A 142 1.20 7.16 -12.17
C ILE A 142 0.49 7.77 -10.97
N HIS A 143 0.49 9.09 -10.86
CA HIS A 143 -0.03 9.79 -9.70
C HIS A 143 -1.54 10.03 -9.83
N LEU A 144 -2.18 10.12 -8.67
CA LEU A 144 -3.55 10.56 -8.57
C LEU A 144 -3.59 12.10 -8.55
N THR A 145 -4.67 12.66 -9.08
CA THR A 145 -4.99 14.07 -8.85
C THR A 145 -5.31 14.30 -7.37
N ALA A 146 -5.46 15.57 -6.96
CA ALA A 146 -5.92 15.90 -5.61
C ALA A 146 -7.25 15.21 -5.27
N GLU A 147 -8.19 15.22 -6.21
CA GLU A 147 -9.49 14.56 -6.12
C GLU A 147 -9.34 13.03 -6.02
N GLY A 148 -8.45 12.44 -6.81
CA GLY A 148 -8.12 11.01 -6.75
C GLY A 148 -7.56 10.60 -5.39
N TYR A 149 -6.61 11.35 -4.83
CA TYR A 149 -6.11 11.13 -3.47
C TYR A 149 -7.20 11.31 -2.41
N GLN A 150 -8.10 12.27 -2.59
CA GLN A 150 -9.22 12.49 -1.67
C GLN A 150 -10.18 11.29 -1.69
N GLN A 151 -10.49 10.75 -2.87
CA GLN A 151 -11.29 9.53 -3.01
C GLN A 151 -10.60 8.33 -2.38
N LEU A 152 -9.31 8.13 -2.66
CA LEU A 152 -8.52 7.06 -2.07
C LEU A 152 -8.51 7.14 -0.54
N GLY A 153 -8.24 8.33 0.01
CA GLY A 153 -8.25 8.58 1.45
C GLY A 153 -9.60 8.30 2.11
N ARG A 154 -10.71 8.73 1.48
CA ARG A 154 -12.07 8.40 1.96
C ARG A 154 -12.32 6.89 1.97
N GLY A 155 -11.94 6.18 0.90
CA GLY A 155 -12.13 4.74 0.79
C GLY A 155 -11.30 3.95 1.79
N ILE A 156 -10.05 4.36 2.04
CA ILE A 156 -9.19 3.80 3.10
C ILE A 156 -9.82 4.06 4.47
N GLY A 157 -10.22 5.31 4.75
CA GLY A 157 -10.84 5.69 6.02
C GLY A 157 -12.12 4.90 6.32
N TYR A 158 -12.97 4.67 5.30
CA TYR A 158 -14.16 3.84 5.43
C TYR A 158 -13.82 2.40 5.83
N ARG A 159 -12.79 1.79 5.20
CA ARG A 159 -12.34 0.43 5.52
C ARG A 159 -11.65 0.31 6.88
N LEU A 160 -10.98 1.37 7.35
CA LEU A 160 -10.34 1.40 8.66
C LEU A 160 -11.33 1.55 9.83
N ARG A 161 -12.51 2.11 9.57
CA ARG A 161 -13.49 2.49 10.61
C ARG A 161 -13.83 1.36 11.58
N PRO A 162 -14.18 0.13 11.14
CA PRO A 162 -14.50 -0.97 12.04
C PRO A 162 -13.31 -1.38 12.91
N LEU A 163 -12.10 -1.36 12.34
CA LEU A 163 -10.87 -1.68 13.07
C LEU A 163 -10.60 -0.65 14.16
N LEU A 164 -10.68 0.65 13.83
CA LEU A 164 -10.46 1.73 14.79
C LEU A 164 -11.49 1.71 15.92
N ALA A 165 -12.75 1.42 15.62
CA ALA A 165 -13.79 1.28 16.64
C ALA A 165 -13.49 0.14 17.61
N ARG A 166 -13.00 -1.01 17.10
CA ARG A 166 -12.59 -2.15 17.94
C ARG A 166 -11.40 -1.80 18.83
N ILE A 167 -10.36 -1.16 18.28
CA ILE A 167 -9.18 -0.75 19.06
C ILE A 167 -9.60 0.16 20.21
N ALA A 168 -10.44 1.17 19.93
CA ALA A 168 -10.91 2.09 20.96
C ALA A 168 -11.76 1.41 22.06
N GLU A 169 -12.48 0.34 21.74
CA GLU A 169 -13.22 -0.45 22.73
C GLU A 169 -12.30 -1.31 23.61
N GLU A 170 -11.30 -1.97 23.00
CA GLU A 170 -10.29 -2.73 23.74
C GLU A 170 -9.51 -1.85 24.72
N ASP A 171 -9.17 -0.62 24.32
CA ASP A 171 -8.48 0.34 25.18
C ASP A 171 -9.35 0.79 26.36
N ARG A 172 -10.67 0.94 26.16
CA ARG A 172 -11.62 1.26 27.25
C ARG A 172 -11.74 0.14 28.27
N GLN A 173 -11.68 -1.12 27.84
CA GLN A 173 -11.80 -2.28 28.73
C GLN A 173 -10.52 -2.58 29.51
N ALA A 174 -9.38 -2.03 29.08
CA ALA A 174 -8.08 -2.22 29.73
C ALA A 174 -7.78 -1.19 30.83
N GLN A 175 -8.65 -0.20 31.04
CA GLN A 175 -8.56 0.86 32.06
C GLN A 175 -9.42 0.52 33.28
#